data_AF-A0A935EPB0-F1
#
_entry.id   AF-A0A935EPB0-F1
#
_cell.length_a   1.000
_cell.length_b   1.000
_cell.length_c   1.000
_cell.angle_alpha   90.00
_cell.angle_beta   90.00
_cell.angle_gamma   90.00
#
_symmetry.space_group_name_H-M   'P 1'
#
loop_
_entity.id
_entity.type
_entity.pdbx_description
1 polymer ?
#
loop_
_entity_poly.entity_id
_entity_poly.type
_entity_poly.pdbx_seq_one_letter_code
_entity_poly.pdbx_strand_id
1 'polypeptide(L)'
;MNQSAHAEIAPASTLLSRIEQKRHAVARASALRAKLDGLKNKQGTLSRTFRESKNALKGQELTLENGGARYPDTEKKVAMLRDDVRRLEADATLVAAEIEATASELKALEEVVIPGCMCAATIEDAMPHQNRLEALRADAARIESAISKQREAIRDAESAIVPAPDRSALRAKVLAEVAMGETGEQTLIDLDALIASEQQAHAASLGKVNPTIEQARQTIAGLDGRLVNIQADLTRAASFTPEVIERLLLSEIYLACNAFVSQMLAGQEQFRGIGALENLLNRYAIHGAAAVGGRYVVIDRNIVLPLPKDAEFDRLRMRGHPESLFRSMGDVAFDVTDFERAAIERLRGAGCTLLD
;
A
#
# COMPACT_ATOMS: atom_id res chain seq x y z
N MET A 1 -29.38 8.28 -19.93
CA MET A 1 -29.47 7.57 -18.63
C MET A 1 -28.07 7.55 -18.02
N ASN A 2 -27.69 8.64 -17.36
CA ASN A 2 -26.41 8.74 -16.67
C ASN A 2 -26.63 8.24 -15.23
N GLN A 3 -26.16 7.03 -14.93
CA GLN A 3 -25.91 6.65 -13.54
C GLN A 3 -24.78 7.54 -13.07
N SER A 4 -25.11 8.66 -12.41
CA SER A 4 -24.13 9.46 -11.70
C SER A 4 -23.49 8.55 -10.66
N ALA A 5 -22.21 8.26 -10.85
CA ALA A 5 -21.38 7.56 -9.90
C ALA A 5 -21.09 8.47 -8.69
N HIS A 6 -22.14 8.89 -7.98
CA HIS A 6 -22.04 9.07 -6.54
C HIS A 6 -22.08 7.66 -5.96
N ALA A 7 -20.95 6.96 -6.06
CA ALA A 7 -20.70 5.88 -5.13
C ALA A 7 -20.69 6.55 -3.76
N GLU A 8 -21.82 6.45 -3.06
CA GLU A 8 -21.82 6.51 -1.60
C GLU A 8 -20.62 5.70 -1.17
N ILE A 9 -19.66 6.37 -0.53
CA ILE A 9 -18.53 5.71 0.10
C ILE A 9 -19.17 4.93 1.25
N ALA A 10 -19.69 3.74 0.94
CA ALA A 10 -20.15 2.80 1.94
C ALA A 10 -19.00 2.70 2.94
N PRO A 11 -19.26 2.89 4.25
CA PRO A 11 -18.20 2.92 5.24
C PRO A 11 -17.47 1.60 5.15
N ALA A 12 -16.29 1.63 4.52
CA ALA A 12 -15.45 0.47 4.33
C ALA A 12 -15.11 -0.06 5.72
N SER A 13 -15.76 -1.18 6.07
CA SER A 13 -15.80 -1.68 7.45
C SER A 13 -14.45 -2.22 7.93
N THR A 14 -13.46 -2.35 7.04
CA THR A 14 -12.12 -2.83 7.38
C THR A 14 -11.03 -1.98 6.72
N LEU A 15 -9.84 -1.93 7.34
CA LEU A 15 -8.68 -1.22 6.80
C LEU A 15 -8.30 -1.70 5.39
N LEU A 16 -8.38 -3.01 5.15
CA LEU A 16 -8.08 -3.61 3.85
C LEU A 16 -9.03 -3.13 2.75
N SER A 17 -10.33 -3.04 3.01
CA SER A 17 -11.28 -2.56 2.00
C SER A 17 -11.04 -1.08 1.67
N ARG A 18 -10.61 -0.26 2.64
CA ARG A 18 -10.19 1.13 2.39
C ARG A 18 -8.91 1.22 1.55
N ILE A 19 -7.96 0.32 1.79
CA ILE A 19 -6.74 0.23 0.99
C ILE A 19 -7.06 -0.20 -0.45
N GLU A 20 -7.91 -1.21 -0.63
CA GLU A 20 -8.36 -1.66 -1.95
C GLU A 20 -9.12 -0.56 -2.70
N GLN A 21 -10.02 0.15 -2.02
CA GLN A 21 -10.72 1.31 -2.57
C GLN A 21 -9.75 2.41 -2.98
N LYS A 22 -8.73 2.72 -2.16
CA LYS A 22 -7.67 3.70 -2.51
C LYS A 22 -6.92 3.25 -3.76
N ARG A 23 -6.46 2.00 -3.83
CA ARG A 23 -5.75 1.46 -5.01
C ARG A 23 -6.60 1.56 -6.28
N HIS A 24 -7.88 1.20 -6.19
CA HIS A 24 -8.80 1.31 -7.31
C HIS A 24 -9.03 2.77 -7.73
N ALA A 25 -9.21 3.69 -6.78
CA ALA A 25 -9.36 5.11 -7.05
C ALA A 25 -8.11 5.70 -7.71
N VAL A 26 -6.90 5.35 -7.22
CA VAL A 26 -5.63 5.79 -7.80
C VAL A 26 -5.44 5.24 -9.22
N ALA A 27 -5.74 3.95 -9.45
CA ALA A 27 -5.68 3.35 -10.77
C ALA A 27 -6.66 4.04 -11.74
N ARG A 28 -7.90 4.27 -11.32
CA ARG A 28 -8.90 4.99 -12.12
C ARG A 28 -8.46 6.42 -12.41
N ALA A 29 -7.93 7.15 -11.43
CA ALA A 29 -7.38 8.48 -11.63
C ALA A 29 -6.26 8.49 -12.67
N SER A 30 -5.34 7.51 -12.62
CA SER A 30 -4.27 7.38 -13.61
C SER A 30 -4.79 7.13 -15.03
N ALA A 31 -5.82 6.28 -15.16
CA ALA A 31 -6.46 6.01 -16.45
C ALA A 31 -7.20 7.24 -16.99
N LEU A 32 -7.89 7.99 -16.12
CA LEU A 32 -8.56 9.25 -16.49
C LEU A 32 -7.56 10.33 -16.90
N ARG A 33 -6.39 10.44 -16.25
CA ARG A 33 -5.31 11.35 -16.68
C ARG A 33 -4.84 11.00 -18.08
N ALA A 34 -4.55 9.73 -18.36
CA ALA A 34 -4.15 9.28 -19.69
C ALA A 34 -5.23 9.57 -20.75
N LYS A 35 -6.51 9.35 -20.40
CA LYS A 35 -7.65 9.69 -21.27
C LYS A 35 -7.73 11.20 -21.52
N LEU A 36 -7.58 12.02 -20.49
CA LEU A 36 -7.62 13.47 -20.57
C LEU A 36 -6.52 14.00 -21.50
N ASP A 37 -5.31 13.47 -21.39
CA ASP A 37 -4.19 13.82 -22.28
C ASP A 37 -4.48 13.44 -23.74
N GLY A 38 -5.05 12.25 -23.96
CA GLY A 38 -5.51 11.81 -25.28
C GLY A 38 -6.58 12.73 -25.87
N LEU A 39 -7.56 13.15 -25.06
CA LEU A 39 -8.62 14.08 -25.48
C LEU A 39 -8.07 15.48 -25.77
N LYS A 40 -7.13 16.00 -24.97
CA LYS A 40 -6.46 17.28 -25.23
C LYS A 40 -5.68 17.25 -26.55
N ASN A 41 -4.99 16.16 -26.84
CA ASN A 41 -4.29 15.97 -28.11
C ASN A 41 -5.27 15.92 -29.30
N LYS A 42 -6.40 15.22 -29.14
CA LYS A 42 -7.49 15.20 -30.13
C LYS A 42 -8.08 16.59 -30.35
N GLN A 43 -8.33 17.35 -29.28
CA GLN A 43 -8.80 18.74 -29.35
C GLN A 43 -7.81 19.64 -30.09
N GLY A 44 -6.51 19.49 -29.83
CA GLY A 44 -5.45 20.21 -30.54
C GLY A 44 -5.44 19.88 -32.04
N THR A 45 -5.60 18.61 -32.39
CA THR A 45 -5.69 18.14 -33.79
C THR A 45 -6.93 18.71 -34.48
N LEU A 46 -8.11 18.60 -33.85
CA LEU A 46 -9.36 19.16 -34.36
C LEU A 46 -9.29 20.67 -34.54
N SER A 47 -8.66 21.39 -33.60
CA SER A 47 -8.48 22.84 -33.70
C SER A 47 -7.59 23.23 -34.89
N ARG A 48 -6.57 22.41 -35.19
CA ARG A 48 -5.70 22.61 -36.35
C ARG A 48 -6.46 22.36 -37.65
N THR A 49 -7.12 21.21 -37.78
CA THR A 49 -7.91 20.86 -38.97
C THR A 49 -9.06 21.85 -39.20
N PHE A 50 -9.71 22.29 -38.12
CA PHE A 50 -10.75 23.32 -38.18
C PHE A 50 -10.21 24.64 -38.73
N ARG A 51 -9.04 25.09 -38.25
CA ARG A 51 -8.39 26.31 -38.76
C ARG A 51 -8.02 26.17 -40.24
N GLU A 52 -7.48 25.02 -40.65
CA GLU A 52 -7.12 24.72 -42.03
C GLU A 52 -8.37 24.73 -42.94
N SER A 53 -9.43 24.00 -42.58
CA SER A 53 -10.69 23.98 -43.34
C SER A 53 -11.36 25.35 -43.40
N LYS A 54 -11.32 26.13 -42.32
CA LYS A 54 -11.87 27.49 -42.28
C LYS A 54 -11.09 28.46 -43.17
N ASN A 55 -9.76 28.35 -43.21
CA ASN A 55 -8.93 29.14 -44.11
C ASN A 55 -9.15 28.75 -45.58
N ALA A 56 -9.26 27.45 -45.86
CA ALA A 56 -9.58 26.94 -47.19
C ALA A 56 -10.96 27.43 -47.67
N LEU A 57 -11.97 27.37 -46.79
CA LEU A 57 -13.31 27.88 -47.06
C LEU A 57 -13.27 29.37 -47.42
N LYS A 58 -12.62 30.21 -46.59
CA LYS A 58 -12.46 31.64 -46.88
C LYS A 58 -11.78 31.91 -48.22
N GLY A 59 -10.73 31.15 -48.54
CA GLY A 59 -10.03 31.27 -49.83
C GLY A 59 -10.96 30.95 -51.01
N GLN A 60 -11.77 29.91 -50.91
CA GLN A 60 -12.73 29.53 -51.96
C GLN A 60 -13.91 30.51 -52.06
N GLU A 61 -14.41 31.03 -50.94
CA GLU A 61 -15.45 32.07 -50.91
C GLU A 61 -14.98 33.36 -51.60
N LEU A 62 -13.76 33.83 -51.30
CA LEU A 62 -13.15 34.97 -52.00
C LEU A 62 -12.98 34.72 -53.51
N THR A 63 -12.74 33.46 -53.91
CA THR A 63 -12.60 33.09 -55.33
C THR A 63 -13.96 33.16 -56.04
N LEU A 64 -15.05 32.75 -55.37
CA LEU A 64 -16.42 32.89 -55.87
C LEU A 64 -16.82 34.37 -56.02
N GLU A 65 -16.52 35.19 -55.01
CA GLU A 65 -16.84 36.63 -54.99
C GLU A 65 -16.13 37.42 -56.11
N ASN A 66 -14.88 37.04 -56.44
CA ASN A 66 -14.08 37.69 -57.48
C ASN A 66 -14.37 37.20 -58.92
N GLY A 67 -15.53 36.59 -59.17
CA GLY A 67 -15.97 36.19 -60.52
C GLY A 67 -15.72 34.72 -60.89
N GLY A 68 -15.29 33.89 -59.93
CA GLY A 68 -15.21 32.43 -60.08
C GLY A 68 -16.56 31.72 -60.15
N ALA A 69 -17.68 32.43 -59.89
CA ALA A 69 -19.05 31.94 -59.92
C ALA A 69 -19.53 31.37 -61.28
N ARG A 70 -18.68 31.34 -62.31
CA ARG A 70 -18.98 30.68 -63.61
C ARG A 70 -18.75 29.17 -63.60
N TYR A 71 -18.22 28.59 -62.52
CA TYR A 71 -17.89 27.16 -62.44
C TYR A 71 -18.72 26.43 -61.35
N PRO A 72 -19.65 25.52 -61.71
CA PRO A 72 -20.47 24.79 -60.73
C PRO A 72 -19.65 23.94 -59.75
N ASP A 73 -18.40 23.63 -60.08
CA ASP A 73 -17.49 22.87 -59.22
C ASP A 73 -16.96 23.68 -58.02
N THR A 74 -16.86 25.01 -58.10
CA THR A 74 -16.44 25.86 -56.97
C THR A 74 -17.54 26.03 -55.92
N GLU A 75 -18.80 26.10 -56.34
CA GLU A 75 -19.95 26.17 -55.43
C GLU A 75 -20.10 24.86 -54.63
N LYS A 76 -19.95 23.71 -55.30
CA LYS A 76 -19.95 22.39 -54.63
C LYS A 76 -18.82 22.27 -53.61
N LYS A 77 -17.61 22.73 -53.94
CA LYS A 77 -16.47 22.73 -53.01
C LYS A 77 -16.71 23.61 -51.78
N VAL A 78 -17.31 24.79 -51.95
CA VAL A 78 -17.67 25.65 -50.81
C VAL A 78 -18.75 25.02 -49.95
N ALA A 79 -19.76 24.39 -50.54
CA ALA A 79 -20.77 23.65 -49.78
C ALA A 79 -20.15 22.51 -48.94
N MET A 80 -19.27 21.70 -49.55
CA MET A 80 -18.54 20.64 -48.84
C MET A 80 -17.69 21.18 -47.69
N LEU A 81 -16.94 22.26 -47.92
CA LEU A 81 -16.10 22.87 -46.89
C LEU A 81 -16.93 23.47 -45.74
N ARG A 82 -18.12 24.02 -46.03
CA ARG A 82 -19.05 24.48 -44.98
C ARG A 82 -19.55 23.32 -44.12
N ASP A 83 -19.88 22.20 -44.74
CA ASP A 83 -20.32 21.00 -44.01
C ASP A 83 -19.18 20.39 -43.19
N ASP A 84 -17.96 20.36 -43.72
CA ASP A 84 -16.77 19.93 -42.98
C ASP A 84 -16.48 20.83 -41.77
N VAL A 85 -16.56 22.15 -41.93
CA VAL A 85 -16.39 23.12 -40.84
C VAL A 85 -17.45 22.90 -39.75
N ARG A 86 -18.72 22.72 -40.13
CA ARG A 86 -19.81 22.41 -39.17
C ARG A 86 -19.58 21.08 -38.44
N ARG A 87 -19.14 20.05 -39.15
CA ARG A 87 -18.81 18.74 -38.54
C ARG A 87 -17.67 18.88 -37.53
N LEU A 88 -16.60 19.59 -37.89
CA LEU A 88 -15.46 19.82 -37.01
C LEU A 88 -15.83 20.66 -35.78
N GLU A 89 -16.73 21.63 -35.89
CA GLU A 89 -17.27 22.37 -34.74
C GLU A 89 -18.08 21.46 -33.80
N ALA A 90 -18.93 20.60 -34.36
CA ALA A 90 -19.68 19.62 -33.56
C ALA A 90 -18.73 18.64 -32.86
N ASP A 91 -17.73 18.10 -33.55
CA ASP A 91 -16.73 17.21 -32.97
C ASP A 91 -15.91 17.92 -31.86
N ALA A 92 -15.56 19.19 -32.06
CA ALA A 92 -14.82 19.98 -31.07
C ALA A 92 -15.65 20.25 -29.80
N THR A 93 -16.95 20.53 -29.93
CA THR A 93 -17.84 20.72 -28.77
C THR A 93 -18.04 19.42 -27.99
N LEU A 94 -18.18 18.28 -28.69
CA LEU A 94 -18.23 16.96 -28.05
C LEU A 94 -16.95 16.64 -27.27
N VAL A 95 -15.78 16.84 -27.88
CA VAL A 95 -14.49 16.61 -27.21
C VAL A 95 -14.30 17.55 -26.02
N ALA A 96 -14.72 18.82 -26.12
CA ALA A 96 -14.66 19.75 -25.00
C ALA A 96 -15.54 19.30 -23.82
N ALA A 97 -16.76 18.84 -24.08
CA ALA A 97 -17.66 18.30 -23.06
C ALA A 97 -17.08 17.02 -22.41
N GLU A 98 -16.45 16.13 -23.19
CA GLU A 98 -15.78 14.94 -22.68
C GLU A 98 -14.56 15.28 -21.80
N ILE A 99 -13.80 16.32 -22.15
CA ILE A 99 -12.68 16.83 -21.35
C ILE A 99 -13.20 17.33 -20.00
N GLU A 100 -14.26 18.15 -19.99
CA GLU A 100 -14.85 18.69 -18.76
C GLU A 100 -15.40 17.58 -17.86
N ALA A 101 -16.12 16.62 -18.42
CA ALA A 101 -16.62 15.45 -17.69
C ALA A 101 -15.48 14.60 -17.09
N THR A 102 -14.43 14.33 -17.88
CA THR A 102 -13.27 13.55 -17.41
C THR A 102 -12.48 14.31 -16.33
N ALA A 103 -12.31 15.63 -16.48
CA ALA A 103 -11.59 16.47 -15.53
C ALA A 103 -12.34 16.62 -14.20
N SER A 104 -13.67 16.77 -14.24
CA SER A 104 -14.50 16.83 -13.02
C SER A 104 -14.50 15.51 -12.25
N GLU A 105 -14.56 14.37 -12.95
CA GLU A 105 -14.43 13.05 -12.33
C GLU A 105 -13.04 12.85 -11.70
N LEU A 106 -11.98 13.25 -12.41
CA LEU A 106 -10.61 13.18 -11.88
C LEU A 106 -10.47 14.01 -10.61
N LYS A 107 -11.01 15.23 -10.61
CA LYS A 107 -11.01 16.12 -9.44
C LYS A 107 -11.77 15.49 -8.26
N ALA A 108 -12.94 14.90 -8.50
CA ALA A 108 -13.69 14.21 -7.45
C ALA A 108 -12.89 13.04 -6.84
N LEU A 109 -12.17 12.27 -7.64
CA LEU A 109 -11.32 11.19 -7.13
C LEU A 109 -10.12 11.72 -6.33
N GLU A 110 -9.44 12.75 -6.82
CA GLU A 110 -8.21 13.29 -6.21
C GLU A 110 -8.47 14.10 -4.94
N GLU A 111 -9.56 14.87 -4.89
CA GLU A 111 -9.85 15.76 -3.76
C GLU A 111 -10.74 15.12 -2.70
N VAL A 112 -11.61 14.18 -3.07
CA VAL A 112 -12.61 13.61 -2.15
C VAL A 112 -12.30 12.15 -1.82
N VAL A 113 -12.20 11.29 -2.84
CA VAL A 113 -12.14 9.83 -2.62
C VAL A 113 -10.79 9.41 -2.08
N ILE A 114 -9.69 9.77 -2.73
CA ILE A 114 -8.34 9.36 -2.33
C ILE A 114 -8.01 9.88 -0.91
N PRO A 115 -8.26 11.16 -0.56
CA PRO A 115 -8.05 11.66 0.80
C PRO A 115 -9.02 11.02 1.80
N GLY A 116 -10.29 10.80 1.44
CA GLY A 116 -11.27 10.12 2.28
C GLY A 116 -10.87 8.69 2.64
N CYS A 117 -10.14 8.01 1.74
CA CYS A 117 -9.57 6.70 2.01
C CYS A 117 -8.31 6.73 2.90
N MET A 118 -7.71 7.89 3.19
CA MET A 118 -6.51 8.06 4.03
C MET A 118 -6.83 8.17 5.53
N CYS A 119 -7.80 7.41 6.02
CA CYS A 119 -8.11 7.38 7.45
C CYS A 119 -6.91 6.84 8.25
N ALA A 120 -6.69 7.43 9.43
CA ALA A 120 -5.79 6.89 10.45
C ALA A 120 -6.10 5.40 10.69
N ALA A 121 -5.06 4.58 10.75
CA ALA A 121 -5.17 3.18 11.15
C ALA A 121 -4.75 3.04 12.61
N THR A 122 -5.53 2.31 13.38
CA THR A 122 -5.13 1.89 14.73
C THR A 122 -4.40 0.55 14.70
N ILE A 123 -3.75 0.18 15.80
CA ILE A 123 -3.19 -1.17 15.97
C ILE A 123 -4.30 -2.23 15.83
N GLU A 124 -5.49 -1.96 16.36
CA GLU A 124 -6.66 -2.85 16.27
C GLU A 124 -7.10 -3.08 14.81
N ASP A 125 -6.95 -2.08 13.95
CA ASP A 125 -7.24 -2.18 12.51
C ASP A 125 -6.18 -3.00 11.75
N ALA A 126 -4.92 -2.96 12.18
CA ALA A 126 -3.80 -3.66 11.55
C ALA A 126 -3.68 -5.14 12.00
N MET A 127 -4.13 -5.45 13.21
CA MET A 127 -4.10 -6.78 13.82
C MET A 127 -4.74 -7.88 12.94
N PRO A 128 -5.95 -7.71 12.36
CA PRO A 128 -6.55 -8.71 11.47
C PRO A 128 -5.68 -9.05 10.26
N HIS A 129 -4.94 -8.07 9.72
CA HIS A 129 -4.03 -8.29 8.60
C HIS A 129 -2.83 -9.15 9.00
N GLN A 130 -2.22 -8.84 10.15
CA GLN A 130 -1.12 -9.63 10.70
C GLN A 130 -1.55 -11.08 11.00
N ASN A 131 -2.70 -11.25 11.67
CA ASN A 131 -3.25 -12.57 11.99
C ASN A 131 -3.51 -13.39 10.72
N ARG A 132 -3.99 -12.76 9.65
CA ARG A 132 -4.20 -13.42 8.36
C ARG A 132 -2.87 -13.88 7.74
N LEU A 133 -1.82 -13.07 7.77
CA LEU A 133 -0.51 -13.45 7.26
C LEU A 133 0.09 -14.62 8.02
N GLU A 134 -0.04 -14.62 9.36
CA GLU A 134 0.44 -15.70 10.21
C GLU A 134 -0.34 -17.00 9.96
N ALA A 135 -1.66 -16.93 9.85
CA ALA A 135 -2.49 -18.08 9.50
C ALA A 135 -2.09 -18.70 8.16
N LEU A 136 -1.91 -17.87 7.12
CA LEU A 136 -1.48 -18.34 5.79
C LEU A 136 -0.08 -18.97 5.81
N ARG A 137 0.87 -18.39 6.57
CA ARG A 137 2.21 -18.96 6.76
C ARG A 137 2.16 -20.31 7.48
N ALA A 138 1.36 -20.42 8.53
CA ALA A 138 1.19 -21.66 9.27
C ALA A 138 0.55 -22.76 8.40
N ASP A 139 -0.44 -22.42 7.60
CA ASP A 139 -1.09 -23.35 6.68
C ASP A 139 -0.15 -23.81 5.56
N ALA A 140 0.66 -22.90 4.99
CA ALA A 140 1.69 -23.26 4.01
C ALA A 140 2.70 -24.25 4.60
N ALA A 141 3.25 -23.95 5.79
CA ALA A 141 4.20 -24.82 6.47
C ALA A 141 3.59 -26.20 6.82
N ARG A 142 2.31 -26.24 7.20
CA ARG A 142 1.60 -27.49 7.47
C ARG A 142 1.48 -28.36 6.20
N ILE A 143 1.15 -27.75 5.07
CA ILE A 143 1.04 -28.46 3.78
C ILE A 143 2.41 -28.94 3.30
N GLU A 144 3.45 -28.12 3.40
CA GLU A 144 4.83 -28.51 3.06
C GLU A 144 5.32 -29.70 3.90
N SER A 145 5.01 -29.69 5.20
CA SER A 145 5.29 -30.83 6.09
C SER A 145 4.51 -32.08 5.66
N ALA A 146 3.23 -31.95 5.30
CA ALA A 146 2.42 -33.08 4.82
C ALA A 146 2.97 -33.67 3.50
N ILE A 147 3.37 -32.82 2.55
CA ILE A 147 4.03 -33.24 1.29
C ILE A 147 5.32 -33.99 1.60
N SER A 148 6.14 -33.47 2.51
CA SER A 148 7.40 -34.10 2.90
C SER A 148 7.20 -35.49 3.49
N LYS A 149 6.18 -35.67 4.34
CA LYS A 149 5.79 -36.97 4.89
C LYS A 149 5.33 -37.95 3.81
N GLN A 150 4.58 -37.49 2.81
CA GLN A 150 4.18 -38.36 1.69
C GLN A 150 5.38 -38.75 0.81
N ARG A 151 6.35 -37.86 0.61
CA ARG A 151 7.61 -38.17 -0.11
C ARG A 151 8.51 -39.14 0.67
N GLU A 152 8.46 -39.10 1.99
CA GLU A 152 9.11 -40.10 2.85
C GLU A 152 8.42 -41.46 2.72
N ALA A 153 7.09 -41.50 2.81
CA ALA A 153 6.31 -42.73 2.61
C ALA A 153 6.55 -43.38 1.23
N ILE A 154 6.71 -42.59 0.16
CA ILE A 154 7.09 -43.10 -1.16
C ILE A 154 8.47 -43.74 -1.12
N ARG A 155 9.47 -43.06 -0.53
CA ARG A 155 10.84 -43.59 -0.42
C ARG A 155 10.89 -44.88 0.38
N ASP A 156 10.17 -44.94 1.51
CA ASP A 156 10.07 -46.14 2.34
C ASP A 156 9.42 -47.29 1.56
N ALA A 157 8.34 -46.99 0.84
CA ALA A 157 7.64 -47.97 0.00
C ALA A 157 8.52 -48.47 -1.16
N GLU A 158 9.26 -47.59 -1.83
CA GLU A 158 10.22 -47.95 -2.89
C GLU A 158 11.37 -48.82 -2.35
N SER A 159 11.85 -48.53 -1.13
CA SER A 159 12.91 -49.33 -0.49
C SER A 159 12.45 -50.75 -0.10
N ALA A 160 11.14 -50.98 0.05
CA ALA A 160 10.56 -52.28 0.38
C ALA A 160 10.38 -53.20 -0.84
N ILE A 161 10.65 -52.72 -2.06
CA ILE A 161 10.57 -53.52 -3.29
C ILE A 161 11.73 -54.53 -3.30
N VAL A 162 11.42 -55.82 -3.40
CA VAL A 162 12.44 -56.87 -3.49
C VAL A 162 13.08 -56.79 -4.88
N PRO A 163 14.38 -56.51 -5.03
CA PRO A 163 15.00 -56.43 -6.34
C PRO A 163 15.05 -57.82 -6.99
N ALA A 164 14.69 -57.92 -8.27
CA ALA A 164 14.98 -59.10 -9.09
C ALA A 164 16.42 -58.96 -9.65
N PRO A 165 17.39 -59.76 -9.18
CA PRO A 165 18.75 -59.69 -9.72
C PRO A 165 18.78 -60.10 -11.18
N ASP A 166 19.53 -59.38 -12.01
CA ASP A 166 19.75 -59.78 -13.40
C ASP A 166 20.71 -60.97 -13.45
N ARG A 167 20.16 -62.15 -13.75
CA ARG A 167 20.90 -63.41 -13.90
C ARG A 167 21.14 -63.78 -15.36
N SER A 168 20.92 -62.87 -16.32
CA SER A 168 21.08 -63.15 -17.76
C SER A 168 22.48 -63.66 -18.13
N ALA A 169 23.53 -63.06 -17.57
CA ALA A 169 24.92 -63.49 -17.77
C ALA A 169 25.21 -64.87 -17.16
N LEU A 170 24.67 -65.14 -15.96
CA LEU A 170 24.79 -66.44 -15.30
C LEU A 170 24.08 -67.53 -16.11
N ARG A 171 22.88 -67.23 -16.62
CA ARG A 171 22.12 -68.12 -17.48
C ARG A 171 22.85 -68.42 -18.79
N ALA A 172 23.42 -67.41 -19.45
CA ALA A 172 24.20 -67.58 -20.67
C ALA A 172 25.44 -68.47 -20.43
N LYS A 173 26.12 -68.30 -19.28
CA LYS A 173 27.25 -69.12 -18.88
C LYS A 173 26.85 -70.59 -18.68
N VAL A 174 25.81 -70.85 -17.88
CA VAL A 174 25.32 -72.24 -17.64
C VAL A 174 24.85 -72.89 -18.94
N LEU A 175 24.22 -72.13 -19.83
CA LEU A 175 23.77 -72.64 -21.13
C LEU A 175 24.95 -73.03 -22.05
N ALA A 176 26.07 -72.31 -21.98
CA ALA A 176 27.31 -72.67 -22.66
C ALA A 176 27.98 -73.92 -22.05
N GLU A 177 28.04 -74.02 -20.71
CA GLU A 177 28.58 -75.18 -19.99
C GLU A 177 27.77 -76.46 -20.28
N VAL A 178 26.44 -76.36 -20.38
CA VAL A 178 25.55 -77.45 -20.84
C VAL A 178 25.86 -77.84 -22.29
N ALA A 179 26.05 -76.87 -23.19
CA ALA A 179 26.38 -77.15 -24.60
C ALA A 179 27.75 -77.83 -24.78
N MET A 180 28.70 -77.56 -23.87
CA MET A 180 30.01 -78.22 -23.84
C MET A 180 30.00 -79.57 -23.11
N GLY A 181 28.88 -79.97 -22.49
CA GLY A 181 28.75 -81.22 -21.73
C GLY A 181 29.44 -81.18 -20.36
N GLU A 182 29.82 -80.00 -19.88
CA GLU A 182 30.52 -79.79 -18.60
C GLU A 182 29.55 -79.77 -17.41
N THR A 183 28.28 -79.43 -17.66
CA THR A 183 27.19 -79.43 -16.66
C THR A 183 25.94 -80.11 -17.21
N GLY A 184 25.12 -80.69 -16.34
CA GLY A 184 23.87 -81.34 -16.72
C GLY A 184 22.73 -80.35 -17.02
N GLU A 185 21.78 -80.75 -17.86
CA GLU A 185 20.58 -79.94 -18.17
C GLU A 185 19.77 -79.56 -16.92
N GLN A 186 19.81 -80.39 -15.88
CA GLN A 186 19.14 -80.12 -14.60
C GLN A 186 19.58 -78.79 -13.98
N THR A 187 20.86 -78.41 -14.15
CA THR A 187 21.41 -77.17 -13.59
C THR A 187 20.84 -75.92 -14.27
N LEU A 188 20.52 -76.01 -15.56
CA LEU A 188 19.82 -74.97 -16.31
C LEU A 188 18.35 -74.87 -15.89
N ILE A 189 17.67 -76.01 -15.68
CA ILE A 189 16.28 -76.07 -15.22
C ILE A 189 16.15 -75.43 -13.83
N ASP A 190 17.05 -75.77 -12.90
CA ASP A 190 17.04 -75.23 -11.54
C ASP A 190 17.30 -73.71 -11.53
N LEU A 191 18.20 -73.24 -12.40
CA LEU A 191 18.46 -71.80 -12.57
C LEU A 191 17.27 -71.06 -13.18
N ASP A 192 16.61 -71.63 -14.19
CA ASP A 192 15.41 -71.04 -14.80
C ASP A 192 14.24 -70.99 -13.82
N ALA A 193 14.05 -72.02 -13.00
CA ALA A 193 13.06 -72.03 -11.92
C ALA A 193 13.36 -70.95 -10.85
N LEU A 194 14.63 -70.77 -10.50
CA LEU A 194 15.05 -69.72 -9.57
C LEU A 194 14.78 -68.32 -10.14
N ILE A 195 15.15 -68.06 -11.39
CA ILE A 195 14.87 -66.79 -12.08
C ILE A 195 13.36 -66.51 -12.11
N ALA A 196 12.55 -67.50 -12.45
CA ALA A 196 11.09 -67.36 -12.47
C ALA A 196 10.53 -67.03 -11.07
N SER A 197 11.06 -67.67 -10.01
CA SER A 197 10.64 -67.39 -8.63
C SER A 197 11.01 -65.97 -8.18
N GLU A 198 12.19 -65.48 -8.55
CA GLU A 198 12.65 -64.12 -8.23
C GLU A 198 11.83 -63.06 -8.98
N GLN A 199 11.54 -63.29 -10.26
CA GLN A 199 10.67 -62.42 -11.05
C GLN A 199 9.25 -62.38 -10.48
N GLN A 200 8.71 -63.53 -10.05
CA GLN A 200 7.39 -63.60 -9.44
C GLN A 200 7.35 -62.88 -8.08
N ALA A 201 8.38 -63.03 -7.25
CA ALA A 201 8.50 -62.33 -5.98
C ALA A 201 8.62 -60.80 -6.17
N HIS A 202 9.42 -60.37 -7.15
CA HIS A 202 9.54 -58.96 -7.51
C HIS A 202 8.21 -58.38 -8.01
N ALA A 203 7.53 -59.05 -8.95
CA ALA A 203 6.23 -58.63 -9.46
C ALA A 203 5.16 -58.58 -8.36
N ALA A 204 5.15 -59.55 -7.43
CA ALA A 204 4.25 -59.55 -6.29
C ALA A 204 4.55 -58.39 -5.31
N SER A 205 5.83 -58.04 -5.11
CA SER A 205 6.23 -56.90 -4.28
C SER A 205 5.80 -55.57 -4.93
N LEU A 206 6.02 -55.40 -6.24
CA LEU A 206 5.55 -54.25 -7.01
C LEU A 206 4.03 -54.11 -6.97
N GLY A 207 3.30 -55.21 -7.14
CA GLY A 207 1.83 -55.21 -7.09
C GLY A 207 1.27 -54.75 -5.74
N LYS A 208 2.01 -54.96 -4.64
CA LYS A 208 1.63 -54.48 -3.30
C LYS A 208 2.01 -53.02 -3.06
N VAL A 209 3.17 -52.59 -3.58
CA VAL A 209 3.77 -51.28 -3.30
C VAL A 209 3.23 -50.18 -4.23
N ASN A 210 3.03 -50.48 -5.51
CA ASN A 210 2.57 -49.51 -6.51
C ASN A 210 1.28 -48.76 -6.13
N PRO A 211 0.23 -49.42 -5.60
CA PRO A 211 -0.98 -48.71 -5.17
C PRO A 211 -0.70 -47.66 -4.09
N THR A 212 0.19 -47.96 -3.14
CA THR A 212 0.58 -47.03 -2.07
C THR A 212 1.36 -45.84 -2.62
N ILE A 213 2.32 -46.09 -3.53
CA ILE A 213 3.08 -45.03 -4.20
C ILE A 213 2.14 -44.11 -5.00
N GLU A 214 1.24 -44.69 -5.79
CA GLU A 214 0.30 -43.90 -6.60
C GLU A 214 -0.68 -43.10 -5.73
N GLN A 215 -1.18 -43.66 -4.63
CA GLN A 215 -2.01 -42.92 -3.68
C GLN A 215 -1.24 -41.76 -3.04
N ALA A 216 0.01 -41.97 -2.64
CA ALA A 216 0.86 -40.91 -2.09
C ALA A 216 1.14 -39.82 -3.14
N ARG A 217 1.42 -40.18 -4.40
CA ARG A 217 1.61 -39.24 -5.51
C ARG A 217 0.36 -38.40 -5.79
N GLN A 218 -0.81 -39.02 -5.81
CA GLN A 218 -2.08 -38.30 -5.96
C GLN A 218 -2.33 -37.34 -4.79
N THR A 219 -2.00 -37.77 -3.57
CA THR A 219 -2.09 -36.92 -2.37
C THR A 219 -1.15 -35.72 -2.46
N ILE A 220 0.10 -35.93 -2.89
CA ILE A 220 1.07 -34.86 -3.14
C ILE A 220 0.53 -33.88 -4.18
N ALA A 221 0.03 -34.36 -5.32
CA ALA A 221 -0.51 -33.48 -6.35
C ALA A 221 -1.68 -32.60 -5.83
N GLY A 222 -2.57 -33.17 -5.02
CA GLY A 222 -3.64 -32.41 -4.36
C GLY A 222 -3.13 -31.38 -3.35
N LEU A 223 -2.10 -31.74 -2.57
CA LEU A 223 -1.46 -30.84 -1.61
C LEU A 223 -0.68 -29.71 -2.30
N ASP A 224 0.05 -30.00 -3.38
CA ASP A 224 0.77 -29.01 -4.18
C ASP A 224 -0.20 -27.97 -4.76
N GLY A 225 -1.34 -28.40 -5.31
CA GLY A 225 -2.37 -27.48 -5.78
C GLY A 225 -2.90 -26.56 -4.69
N ARG A 226 -3.10 -27.06 -3.46
CA ARG A 226 -3.49 -26.24 -2.30
C ARG A 226 -2.37 -25.29 -1.87
N LEU A 227 -1.12 -25.74 -1.91
CA LEU A 227 0.04 -24.93 -1.56
C LEU A 227 0.16 -23.73 -2.51
N VAL A 228 0.00 -23.94 -3.82
CA VAL A 228 0.01 -22.85 -4.83
C VAL A 228 -1.06 -21.80 -4.51
N ASN A 229 -2.28 -22.22 -4.19
CA ASN A 229 -3.36 -21.29 -3.84
C ASN A 229 -3.03 -20.48 -2.58
N ILE A 230 -2.52 -21.13 -1.53
CA ILE A 230 -2.13 -20.45 -0.28
C ILE A 230 -0.95 -19.50 -0.50
N GLN A 231 0.02 -19.88 -1.33
CA GLN A 231 1.15 -19.01 -1.69
C GLN A 231 0.68 -17.79 -2.50
N ALA A 232 -0.30 -17.96 -3.39
CA ALA A 232 -0.93 -16.85 -4.11
C ALA A 232 -1.67 -15.90 -3.14
N ASP A 233 -2.44 -16.46 -2.20
CA ASP A 233 -3.14 -15.67 -1.17
C ASP A 233 -2.18 -14.96 -0.23
N LEU A 234 -1.08 -15.62 0.16
CA LEU A 234 -0.03 -15.03 0.98
C LEU A 234 0.68 -13.89 0.24
N THR A 235 0.98 -14.08 -1.05
CA THR A 235 1.59 -13.03 -1.89
C THR A 235 0.65 -11.84 -2.03
N ARG A 236 -0.65 -12.10 -2.26
CA ARG A 236 -1.68 -11.07 -2.35
C ARG A 236 -1.80 -10.31 -1.03
N ALA A 237 -1.92 -11.00 0.10
CA ALA A 237 -1.97 -10.38 1.43
C ALA A 237 -0.70 -9.58 1.71
N ALA A 238 0.47 -10.16 1.46
CA ALA A 238 1.76 -9.50 1.66
C ALA A 238 1.87 -8.18 0.87
N SER A 239 1.29 -8.11 -0.33
CA SER A 239 1.27 -6.90 -1.15
C SER A 239 0.63 -5.68 -0.48
N PHE A 240 -0.30 -5.87 0.46
CA PHE A 240 -0.97 -4.78 1.20
C PHE A 240 -0.19 -4.32 2.43
N THR A 241 0.79 -5.10 2.89
CA THR A 241 1.54 -4.84 4.14
C THR A 241 2.23 -3.47 4.17
N PRO A 242 2.90 -3.00 3.10
CA PRO A 242 3.54 -1.68 3.12
C PRO A 242 2.54 -0.55 3.38
N GLU A 243 1.35 -0.60 2.79
CA GLU A 243 0.32 0.43 2.96
C GLU A 243 -0.36 0.35 4.34
N VAL A 244 -0.51 -0.85 4.89
CA VAL A 244 -0.98 -1.03 6.28
C VAL A 244 0.03 -0.40 7.26
N ILE A 245 1.32 -0.67 7.09
CA ILE A 245 2.39 -0.10 7.92
C ILE A 245 2.47 1.41 7.75
N GLU A 246 2.44 1.92 6.52
CA GLU A 246 2.48 3.35 6.23
C GLU A 246 1.36 4.09 6.98
N ARG A 247 0.12 3.58 6.91
CA ARG A 247 -1.03 4.19 7.59
C ARG A 247 -0.93 4.13 9.11
N LEU A 248 -0.43 3.03 9.66
CA LEU A 248 -0.20 2.89 11.09
C LEU A 248 0.85 3.90 11.56
N LEU A 249 1.98 4.00 10.86
CA LEU A 249 3.05 4.95 11.18
C LEU A 249 2.58 6.40 11.07
N LEU A 250 1.83 6.75 10.02
CA LEU A 250 1.26 8.10 9.88
C LEU A 250 0.28 8.44 11.01
N SER A 251 -0.51 7.46 11.46
CA SER A 251 -1.42 7.61 12.60
C SER A 251 -0.65 7.86 13.91
N GLU A 252 0.37 7.06 14.18
CA GLU A 252 1.23 7.21 15.37
C GLU A 252 1.98 8.55 15.36
N ILE A 253 2.52 8.96 14.21
CA ILE A 253 3.16 10.27 14.04
C ILE A 253 2.15 11.39 14.33
N TYR A 254 0.93 11.29 13.81
CA TYR A 254 -0.11 12.30 14.03
C TYR A 254 -0.49 12.40 15.52
N LEU A 255 -0.65 11.27 16.20
CA LEU A 255 -0.92 11.23 17.64
C LEU A 255 0.24 11.84 18.45
N ALA A 256 1.49 11.50 18.12
CA ALA A 256 2.66 12.05 18.78
C ALA A 256 2.78 13.57 18.56
N CYS A 257 2.56 14.04 17.33
CA CYS A 257 2.54 15.47 17.00
C CYS A 257 1.45 16.21 17.77
N ASN A 258 0.24 15.66 17.86
CA ASN A 258 -0.84 16.28 18.62
C ASN A 258 -0.53 16.35 20.12
N ALA A 259 0.01 15.27 20.70
CA ALA A 259 0.44 15.26 22.09
C ALA A 259 1.51 16.32 22.36
N PHE A 260 2.49 16.45 21.46
CA PHE A 260 3.52 17.48 21.54
C PHE A 260 2.93 18.89 21.46
N VAL A 261 2.03 19.16 20.51
CA VAL A 261 1.37 20.46 20.38
C VAL A 261 0.55 20.80 21.63
N SER A 262 -0.20 19.84 22.18
CA SER A 262 -0.94 20.04 23.42
C SER A 262 -0.02 20.37 24.60
N GLN A 263 1.13 19.70 24.73
CA GLN A 263 2.12 20.01 25.76
C GLN A 263 2.75 21.39 25.56
N MET A 264 3.05 21.79 24.32
CA MET A 264 3.57 23.11 24.00
C MET A 264 2.57 24.22 24.35
N LEU A 265 1.28 24.03 24.06
CA LEU A 265 0.23 24.97 24.42
C LEU A 265 0.08 25.08 25.94
N ALA A 266 0.08 23.96 26.66
CA ALA A 266 0.05 23.96 28.13
C ALA A 266 1.28 24.65 28.73
N GLY A 267 2.47 24.42 28.16
CA GLY A 267 3.69 25.12 28.55
C GLY A 267 3.60 26.63 28.29
N GLN A 268 3.04 27.03 27.15
CA GLN A 268 2.81 28.44 26.82
C GLN A 268 1.86 29.11 27.83
N GLU A 269 0.79 28.44 28.24
CA GLU A 269 -0.12 28.94 29.29
C GLU A 269 0.59 29.09 30.64
N GLN A 270 1.46 28.14 31.02
CA GLN A 270 2.26 28.25 32.24
C GLN A 270 3.23 29.45 32.18
N PHE A 271 3.91 29.65 31.05
CA PHE A 271 4.78 30.82 30.85
C PHE A 271 4.01 32.14 30.92
N ARG A 272 2.81 32.21 30.33
CA ARG A 272 1.92 33.37 30.48
C ARG A 272 1.53 33.61 31.94
N GLY A 273 1.24 32.53 32.68
CA GLY A 273 0.99 32.60 34.12
C GLY A 273 2.18 33.16 34.90
N ILE A 274 3.40 32.72 34.61
CA ILE A 274 4.63 33.25 35.24
C ILE A 274 4.79 34.73 34.91
N GLY A 275 4.68 35.12 33.63
CA GLY A 275 4.79 36.54 33.23
C GLY A 275 3.73 37.43 33.88
N ALA A 276 2.49 36.94 34.01
CA ALA A 276 1.43 37.63 34.75
C ALA A 276 1.79 37.82 36.23
N LEU A 277 2.33 36.78 36.88
CA LEU A 277 2.78 36.86 38.27
C LEU A 277 3.97 37.80 38.43
N GLU A 278 4.95 37.79 37.53
CA GLU A 278 6.08 38.72 37.52
C GLU A 278 5.60 40.17 37.34
N ASN A 279 4.66 40.42 36.42
CA ASN A 279 4.05 41.73 36.26
C ASN A 279 3.32 42.19 37.53
N LEU A 280 2.58 41.30 38.19
CA LEU A 280 1.91 41.62 39.46
C LEU A 280 2.94 41.93 40.55
N LEU A 281 3.99 41.12 40.71
CA LEU A 281 5.07 41.36 41.66
C LEU A 281 5.72 42.74 41.42
N ASN A 282 6.01 43.07 40.16
CA ASN A 282 6.55 44.37 39.77
C ASN A 282 5.59 45.53 40.06
N ARG A 283 4.28 45.38 39.75
CA ARG A 283 3.26 46.42 40.00
C ARG A 283 3.06 46.71 41.48
N TYR A 284 3.05 45.69 42.33
CA TYR A 284 2.89 45.87 43.78
C TYR A 284 4.21 46.18 44.50
N ALA A 285 5.29 46.48 43.76
CA ALA A 285 6.60 46.81 44.29
C ALA A 285 7.12 45.77 45.30
N ILE A 286 6.74 44.50 45.15
CA ILE A 286 7.29 43.40 45.94
C ILE A 286 8.66 43.10 45.32
N HIS A 287 9.70 43.74 45.85
CA HIS A 287 11.07 43.64 45.34
C HIS A 287 11.70 42.28 45.70
N GLY A 288 11.30 41.23 44.98
CA GLY A 288 12.04 39.99 44.83
C GLY A 288 12.31 39.79 43.35
N ALA A 289 13.50 40.17 42.87
CA ALA A 289 13.85 40.12 41.46
C ALA A 289 13.74 38.68 40.92
N ALA A 290 12.74 38.42 40.09
CA ALA A 290 12.67 37.23 39.26
C ALA A 290 13.25 37.57 37.88
N ALA A 291 14.36 36.92 37.54
CA ALA A 291 14.90 36.91 36.18
C ALA A 291 14.81 35.48 35.67
N VAL A 292 13.98 35.24 34.65
CA VAL A 292 13.94 33.94 33.95
C VAL A 292 15.12 33.87 33.00
N GLY A 293 16.25 33.40 33.53
CA GLY A 293 17.49 33.17 32.78
C GLY A 293 17.83 31.69 32.73
N GLY A 294 17.49 31.03 31.62
CA GLY A 294 18.18 29.86 31.06
C GLY A 294 18.29 28.55 31.86
N ARG A 295 18.00 28.48 33.17
CA ARG A 295 18.02 27.25 33.99
C ARG A 295 17.43 27.36 35.41
N TYR A 296 16.94 28.52 35.85
CA TYR A 296 16.36 28.70 37.18
C TYR A 296 15.24 29.75 37.16
N VAL A 297 14.26 29.59 38.05
CA VAL A 297 13.37 30.67 38.49
C VAL A 297 13.85 31.10 39.86
N VAL A 298 14.39 32.32 39.97
CA VAL A 298 14.81 32.91 41.25
C VAL A 298 13.63 33.68 41.81
N ILE A 299 13.08 33.26 42.94
CA ILE A 299 12.05 34.02 43.65
C ILE A 299 12.69 34.44 44.97
N ASP A 300 13.24 35.65 44.98
CA ASP A 300 13.98 36.25 46.10
C ASP A 300 15.35 35.59 46.40
N ARG A 301 16.29 36.36 46.97
CA ARG A 301 17.72 36.00 47.17
C ARG A 301 17.97 34.73 48.01
N ASN A 302 16.92 34.08 48.53
CA ASN A 302 17.01 32.90 49.40
C ASN A 302 16.21 31.68 48.91
N ILE A 303 15.48 31.73 47.79
CA ILE A 303 14.75 30.57 47.25
C ILE A 303 15.11 30.36 45.78
N VAL A 304 16.01 29.40 45.55
CA VAL A 304 16.30 28.86 44.22
C VAL A 304 15.44 27.62 44.05
N LEU A 305 14.47 27.66 43.13
CA LEU A 305 13.76 26.46 42.70
C LEU A 305 14.61 25.75 41.65
N PRO A 306 15.24 24.59 41.95
CA PRO A 306 15.93 23.82 40.94
C PRO A 306 14.89 23.26 39.97
N LEU A 307 15.09 23.47 38.67
CA LEU A 307 14.41 22.64 37.67
C LEU A 307 14.76 21.17 37.96
N PRO A 308 13.79 20.24 37.85
CA PRO A 308 14.05 18.82 38.08
C PRO A 308 15.26 18.39 37.25
N LYS A 309 16.25 17.74 37.88
CA LYS A 309 17.45 17.23 37.19
C LYS A 309 17.13 16.25 36.05
N ASP A 310 15.91 15.73 36.04
CA ASP A 310 15.40 14.78 35.05
C ASP A 310 14.70 15.45 33.86
N ALA A 311 14.61 16.79 33.84
CA ALA A 311 14.25 17.51 32.63
C ALA A 311 15.42 17.43 31.65
N GLU A 312 15.43 16.39 30.82
CA GLU A 312 16.37 16.10 29.72
C GLU A 312 16.41 17.18 28.61
N PHE A 313 16.30 18.47 28.95
CA PHE A 313 16.52 19.57 28.01
C PHE A 313 17.93 19.54 27.41
N ASP A 314 18.91 18.96 28.10
CA ASP A 314 20.28 18.83 27.60
C ASP A 314 20.46 17.71 26.55
N ARG A 315 19.52 16.76 26.42
CA ARG A 315 19.58 15.71 25.39
C ARG A 315 18.80 16.06 24.12
N LEU A 316 17.91 17.05 24.17
CA LEU A 316 17.21 17.63 23.02
C LEU A 316 18.05 18.69 22.27
N ARG A 317 19.37 18.48 22.15
CA ARG A 317 20.16 19.08 21.05
C ARG A 317 19.81 18.35 19.74
N MET A 318 18.56 18.47 19.33
CA MET A 318 18.15 18.26 17.94
C MET A 318 18.99 19.19 17.07
N ARG A 319 19.59 18.66 16.00
CA ARG A 319 20.36 19.42 14.99
C ARG A 319 19.47 20.33 14.14
N GLY A 320 18.73 21.21 14.81
CA GLY A 320 17.88 22.26 14.27
C GLY A 320 17.48 23.15 15.44
N HIS A 321 18.00 24.38 15.48
CA HIS A 321 17.93 25.29 16.62
C HIS A 321 16.49 25.43 17.20
N PRO A 322 16.24 25.01 18.46
CA PRO A 322 15.01 25.41 19.16
C PRO A 322 15.00 26.90 19.52
N GLU A 323 16.15 27.58 19.48
CA GLU A 323 16.28 29.02 19.74
C GLU A 323 15.46 29.89 18.76
N SER A 324 15.15 29.41 17.55
CA SER A 324 14.30 30.17 16.62
C SER A 324 12.82 30.14 17.01
N LEU A 325 12.34 29.05 17.61
CA LEU A 325 10.97 28.93 18.12
C LEU A 325 10.77 29.77 19.39
N PHE A 326 11.77 29.82 20.27
CA PHE A 326 11.70 30.67 21.46
C PHE A 326 11.92 32.16 21.14
N ARG A 327 12.76 32.52 20.16
CA ARG A 327 12.85 33.90 19.67
C ARG A 327 11.58 34.36 18.94
N SER A 328 10.91 33.50 18.18
CA SER A 328 9.64 33.87 17.53
C SER A 328 8.48 34.04 18.51
N MET A 329 8.57 33.49 19.72
CA MET A 329 7.62 33.79 20.79
C MET A 329 7.95 35.09 21.53
N GLY A 330 9.21 35.54 21.57
CA GLY A 330 9.59 36.79 22.25
C GLY A 330 9.06 38.08 21.60
N ASP A 331 8.72 38.04 20.31
CA ASP A 331 8.26 39.21 19.53
C ASP A 331 6.73 39.35 19.41
N VAL A 332 5.95 38.47 20.06
CA VAL A 332 4.51 38.66 20.16
C VAL A 332 4.25 39.54 21.38
N ALA A 333 3.85 40.80 21.18
CA ALA A 333 3.34 41.63 22.26
C ALA A 333 2.16 40.90 22.94
N PHE A 334 2.43 40.30 24.10
CA PHE A 334 1.47 39.47 24.79
C PHE A 334 0.50 40.35 25.60
N ASP A 335 -0.79 40.21 25.31
CA ASP A 335 -1.82 40.77 26.17
C ASP A 335 -1.98 39.86 27.41
N VAL A 336 -1.33 40.27 28.51
CA VAL A 336 -1.26 39.49 29.77
C VAL A 336 -2.43 39.82 30.70
N THR A 337 -3.28 40.78 30.34
CA THR A 337 -4.32 41.33 31.22
C THR A 337 -5.37 40.30 31.65
N ASP A 338 -5.75 39.37 30.77
CA ASP A 338 -6.69 38.29 31.10
C ASP A 338 -6.08 37.25 32.06
N PHE A 339 -4.79 36.94 31.90
CA PHE A 339 -4.08 36.02 32.79
C PHE A 339 -3.82 36.63 34.17
N GLU A 340 -3.52 37.93 34.23
CA GLU A 340 -3.40 38.67 35.49
C GLU A 340 -4.72 38.68 36.26
N ARG A 341 -5.85 38.92 35.56
CA ARG A 341 -7.18 38.88 36.18
C ARG A 341 -7.49 37.49 36.74
N ALA A 342 -7.23 36.43 35.97
CA ALA A 342 -7.43 35.05 36.41
C ALA A 342 -6.50 34.63 37.57
N ALA A 343 -5.30 35.20 37.67
CA ALA A 343 -4.38 34.99 38.80
C ALA A 343 -4.86 35.71 40.07
N ILE A 344 -5.33 36.96 39.94
CA ILE A 344 -5.92 37.74 41.04
C ILE A 344 -7.17 37.03 41.58
N GLU A 345 -8.04 36.53 40.71
CA GLU A 345 -9.25 35.78 41.13
C GLU A 345 -8.90 34.49 41.88
N ARG A 346 -7.88 33.74 41.43
CA ARG A 346 -7.39 32.56 42.16
C ARG A 346 -6.83 32.90 43.53
N LEU A 347 -6.07 34.00 43.65
CA LEU A 347 -5.53 34.46 44.93
C LEU A 347 -6.63 34.94 45.89
N ARG A 348 -7.64 35.65 45.39
CA ARG A 348 -8.83 36.03 46.16
C ARG A 348 -9.62 34.80 46.63
N GLY A 349 -9.80 33.80 45.75
CA GLY A 349 -10.43 32.52 46.09
C GLY A 349 -9.67 31.71 47.15
N ALA A 350 -8.35 31.89 47.23
CA ALA A 350 -7.49 31.31 48.27
C ALA A 350 -7.45 32.13 49.58
N GLY A 351 -8.21 33.24 49.67
CA GLY A 351 -8.31 34.08 50.87
C GLY A 351 -7.29 35.20 50.98
N CYS A 352 -6.51 35.50 49.93
CA CYS A 352 -5.58 36.62 49.93
C CYS A 352 -6.31 37.96 49.70
N THR A 353 -6.18 38.92 50.62
CA THR A 353 -6.64 40.30 50.42
C THR A 353 -5.57 41.11 49.70
N LEU A 354 -5.69 41.20 48.38
CA LEU A 354 -4.90 42.13 47.57
C LEU A 354 -5.51 43.53 47.74
N LEU A 355 -4.73 44.49 48.25
CA LEU A 355 -5.12 45.91 48.32
C LEU A 355 -5.22 46.44 46.88
N ASP A 356 -6.34 47.05 46.53
CA ASP A 356 -6.62 47.58 45.18
C ASP A 356 -5.61 48.65 44.72
#